data_AF-A0A2V4TNX2-F1
#
_entry.id   AF-A0A2V4TNX2-F1
#
_cell.length_a   1.000
_cell.length_b   1.000
_cell.length_c   1.000
_cell.angle_alpha   90.00
_cell.angle_beta   90.00
_cell.angle_gamma   90.00
#
_symmetry.space_group_name_H-M   'P 1'
#
loop_
_entity.id
_entity.type
_entity.pdbx_description
1 polymer ?
#
loop_
_entity_poly.entity_id
_entity_poly.type
_entity_poly.pdbx_seq_one_letter_code
_entity_poly.pdbx_strand_id
1 'polypeptide(L)'
;METRLDTFNGWQMRATVESRLTPAGEAKYYIIEPVTYSEYSRIAPRTEAEARGARGPFDCSDDAFSAAFETCRRAIGNVIRLRGWRDAR
;
A
#
# COMPACT_ATOMS: atom_id res chain seq x y z
N MET A 1 -15.24 3.32 -6.16
CA MET A 1 -13.84 2.87 -5.99
C MET A 1 -12.95 4.10 -6.02
N GLU A 2 -12.04 4.22 -5.07
CA GLU A 2 -11.14 5.36 -4.91
C GLU A 2 -9.69 4.85 -4.91
N THR A 3 -8.80 5.47 -5.68
CA THR A 3 -7.37 5.14 -5.71
C THR A 3 -6.57 6.29 -5.12
N ARG A 4 -5.63 6.01 -4.22
CA ARG A 4 -4.71 7.01 -3.67
C ARG A 4 -3.26 6.61 -3.90
N LEU A 5 -2.43 7.65 -4.06
CA LEU A 5 -0.98 7.55 -4.12
C LEU A 5 -0.39 8.18 -2.87
N ASP A 6 0.66 7.58 -2.34
CA ASP A 6 1.46 8.13 -1.24
C ASP A 6 2.96 7.86 -1.50
N THR A 7 3.85 8.52 -0.79
CA THR A 7 5.29 8.37 -0.94
C THR A 7 5.97 8.06 0.39
N PHE A 8 6.98 7.18 0.35
CA PHE A 8 7.75 6.80 1.52
C PHE A 8 9.19 6.47 1.13
N ASN A 9 10.18 7.19 1.68
CA ASN A 9 11.61 6.95 1.43
C ASN A 9 12.02 6.88 -0.06
N GLY A 10 11.40 7.68 -0.92
CA GLY A 10 11.66 7.66 -2.38
C GLY A 10 10.92 6.56 -3.14
N TRP A 11 10.02 5.84 -2.47
CA TRP A 11 9.09 4.89 -3.08
C TRP A 11 7.71 5.52 -3.23
N GLN A 12 7.03 5.24 -4.33
CA GLN A 12 5.62 5.55 -4.52
C GLN A 12 4.78 4.32 -4.16
N MET A 13 3.67 4.53 -3.46
CA MET A 13 2.71 3.50 -3.07
C MET A 13 1.38 3.82 -3.72
N ARG A 14 0.66 2.80 -4.17
CA ARG A 14 -0.66 2.91 -4.80
C ARG A 14 -1.61 1.90 -4.15
N ALA A 15 -2.70 2.42 -3.59
CA ALA A 15 -3.76 1.62 -2.99
C ALA A 15 -5.10 1.97 -3.63
N THR A 16 -5.98 0.97 -3.71
CA THR A 16 -7.34 1.18 -4.16
C THR A 16 -8.33 0.65 -3.14
N VAL A 17 -9.36 1.42 -2.82
CA VAL A 17 -10.39 1.10 -1.84
C VAL A 17 -11.76 1.14 -2.51
N GLU A 18 -12.61 0.17 -2.19
CA GLU A 18 -14.00 0.11 -2.61
C GLU A 18 -14.94 0.24 -1.41
N SER A 19 -15.96 1.07 -1.54
CA SER A 19 -17.08 1.12 -0.59
C SER A 19 -18.16 0.12 -0.99
N ARG A 20 -18.69 -0.63 -0.04
CA ARG A 20 -19.87 -1.49 -0.21
C ARG A 20 -20.89 -1.17 0.87
N LEU A 21 -22.17 -1.14 0.50
CA LEU A 21 -23.25 -0.96 1.45
C LEU A 21 -23.53 -2.30 2.16
N THR A 22 -23.71 -2.27 3.47
CA THR A 22 -24.27 -3.39 4.23
C THR A 22 -25.77 -3.52 3.92
N PRO A 23 -26.42 -4.65 4.27
CA PRO A 23 -27.88 -4.77 4.20
C PRO A 23 -28.62 -3.69 5.02
N ALA A 24 -27.96 -3.08 6.01
CA ALA A 24 -28.49 -1.97 6.80
C ALA A 24 -28.29 -0.59 6.15
N GLY A 25 -27.65 -0.51 4.97
CA GLY A 25 -27.38 0.75 4.27
C GLY A 25 -26.13 1.49 4.75
N GLU A 26 -25.30 0.88 5.60
CA GLU A 26 -24.06 1.50 6.08
C GLU A 26 -22.93 1.27 5.07
N ALA A 27 -22.11 2.29 4.82
CA ALA A 27 -20.91 2.12 3.99
C ALA A 27 -19.80 1.44 4.78
N LYS A 28 -19.24 0.35 4.23
CA LYS A 28 -17.98 -0.26 4.68
C LYS A 28 -16.96 -0.21 3.56
N TYR A 29 -15.70 -0.02 3.93
CA TYR A 29 -14.60 0.15 2.99
C TYR A 29 -13.71 -1.09 2.98
N TYR A 30 -13.27 -1.47 1.78
CA TYR A 30 -12.48 -2.67 1.54
C TYR A 30 -11.28 -2.34 0.66
N ILE A 31 -10.11 -2.83 1.04
CA ILE A 31 -8.90 -2.68 0.22
C ILE A 31 -8.99 -3.66 -0.94
N ILE A 32 -8.85 -3.14 -2.16
CA ILE A 32 -8.74 -3.93 -3.38
C ILE A 32 -7.28 -4.29 -3.57
N GLU A 33 -6.98 -5.58 -3.48
CA GLU A 33 -5.64 -6.11 -3.72
C GLU A 33 -5.40 -6.38 -5.22
N PRO A 34 -4.13 -6.31 -5.67
CA PRO A 34 -2.92 -6.00 -4.89
C PRO A 34 -2.75 -4.50 -4.60
N VAL A 35 -2.12 -4.18 -3.47
CA VAL A 35 -1.58 -2.84 -3.22
C VAL A 35 -0.18 -2.79 -3.80
N THR A 36 0.14 -1.82 -4.65
CA THR A 36 1.44 -1.77 -5.34
C THR A 36 2.35 -0.69 -4.77
N TYR A 37 3.65 -0.90 -4.87
CA TYR A 37 4.67 0.10 -4.57
C TYR A 37 5.84 -0.01 -5.54
N SER A 38 6.47 1.12 -5.85
CA SER A 38 7.56 1.21 -6.82
C SER A 38 8.64 2.17 -6.36
N GLU A 39 9.91 1.82 -6.57
CA GLU A 39 11.04 2.71 -6.27
C GLU A 39 11.20 3.72 -7.39
N TYR A 40 11.17 5.02 -7.04
CA TYR A 40 11.48 6.07 -7.99
C TYR A 40 12.94 6.48 -7.83
N SER A 41 13.82 5.90 -8.67
CA SER A 41 15.18 6.43 -8.83
C SER A 41 15.18 7.55 -9.87
N ARG A 42 16.05 8.55 -9.72
CA ARG A 42 16.23 9.66 -10.69
C ARG A 42 16.59 9.20 -12.12
N ILE A 43 16.90 7.92 -12.31
CA ILE A 43 17.44 7.37 -13.55
C ILE A 43 16.45 6.40 -14.23
N ALA A 44 15.61 5.67 -13.47
CA ALA A 44 14.55 4.79 -13.97
C ALA A 44 13.68 4.26 -12.82
N PRO A 45 12.41 3.87 -13.05
CA PRO A 45 11.64 3.09 -12.09
C PRO A 45 12.35 1.77 -11.82
N ARG A 46 12.69 1.50 -10.56
CA ARG A 46 13.39 0.27 -10.17
C ARG A 46 12.44 -0.58 -9.34
N THR A 47 11.76 -1.51 -9.99
CA THR A 47 10.97 -2.57 -9.35
C THR A 47 9.62 -2.11 -8.78
N GLU A 48 8.55 -2.59 -9.41
CA GLU A 48 7.20 -2.64 -8.82
C GLU A 48 7.05 -3.93 -8.02
N ALA A 49 6.41 -3.84 -6.87
CA ALA A 49 6.08 -4.99 -6.04
C ALA A 49 4.70 -4.83 -5.41
N GLU A 50 4.14 -5.97 -5.02
CA GLU A 50 2.81 -6.06 -4.42
C GLU A 50 2.92 -6.31 -2.92
N ALA A 51 2.01 -5.73 -2.16
CA ALA A 51 1.82 -5.99 -0.74
C ALA A 51 0.44 -6.60 -0.51
N ARG A 52 0.39 -7.56 0.43
CA ARG A 52 -0.87 -8.16 0.92
C ARG A 52 -1.11 -7.74 2.36
N GLY A 53 -2.33 -7.26 2.64
CA GLY A 53 -2.69 -6.67 3.91
C GLY A 53 -4.11 -7.04 4.35
N ALA A 54 -4.58 -6.40 5.41
CA ALA A 54 -5.98 -6.50 5.80
C ALA A 54 -6.86 -6.03 4.61
N ARG A 55 -7.93 -6.76 4.29
CA ARG A 55 -8.84 -6.40 3.18
C ARG A 55 -10.09 -5.62 3.63
N GLY A 56 -10.23 -5.35 4.93
CA GLY A 56 -11.41 -4.76 5.56
C GLY A 56 -12.30 -5.78 6.28
N PRO A 57 -13.51 -5.39 6.73
CA PRO A 57 -14.14 -4.08 6.52
C PRO A 57 -13.54 -2.96 7.40
N PHE A 58 -13.52 -1.73 6.88
CA PHE A 58 -13.22 -0.50 7.61
C PHE A 58 -14.45 0.41 7.65
N ASP A 59 -14.57 1.23 8.69
CA ASP A 59 -15.67 2.18 8.86
C ASP A 59 -15.45 3.50 8.12
N CYS A 60 -14.19 3.84 7.82
CA CYS A 60 -13.85 4.99 6.98
C CYS A 60 -12.84 4.62 5.88
N SER A 61 -12.86 5.36 4.78
CA SER A 61 -11.92 5.15 3.67
C SER A 61 -10.49 5.49 4.09
N ASP A 62 -10.30 6.50 4.93
CA ASP A 62 -8.98 6.94 5.40
C ASP A 62 -8.28 5.85 6.24
N ASP A 63 -9.00 5.11 7.07
CA ASP A 63 -8.47 3.95 7.80
C ASP A 63 -8.07 2.83 6.84
N ALA A 64 -8.89 2.56 5.81
CA ALA A 64 -8.57 1.57 4.78
C ALA A 64 -7.30 1.97 4.01
N PHE A 65 -7.16 3.24 3.62
CA PHE A 65 -5.93 3.71 2.98
C PHE A 65 -4.73 3.66 3.92
N SER A 66 -4.90 4.05 5.18
CA SER A 66 -3.83 4.01 6.18
C SER A 66 -3.32 2.59 6.39
N ALA A 67 -4.21 1.61 6.53
CA ALA A 67 -3.86 0.19 6.65
C ALA A 67 -3.14 -0.35 5.39
N ALA A 68 -3.61 0.05 4.20
CA ALA A 68 -2.96 -0.33 2.94
C ALA A 68 -1.53 0.24 2.85
N PHE A 69 -1.34 1.53 3.14
CA PHE A 69 -0.03 2.17 3.08
C PHE A 69 0.91 1.69 4.19
N GLU A 70 0.43 1.39 5.39
CA GLU A 70 1.25 0.76 6.42
C GLU A 70 1.82 -0.59 5.98
N THR A 71 1.00 -1.39 5.28
CA THR A 71 1.45 -2.67 4.71
C THR A 71 2.56 -2.44 3.68
N CYS A 72 2.41 -1.45 2.78
CA CYS A 72 3.46 -1.06 1.85
C CYS A 72 4.72 -0.56 2.56
N ARG A 73 4.61 0.30 3.58
CA ARG A 73 5.77 0.81 4.33
C ARG A 73 6.56 -0.31 5.00
N ARG A 74 5.87 -1.32 5.55
CA ARG A 74 6.53 -2.53 6.10
C ARG A 74 7.23 -3.33 5.02
N ALA A 75 6.61 -3.53 3.86
CA ALA A 75 7.20 -4.23 2.72
C ALA A 75 8.45 -3.50 2.20
N ILE A 76 8.35 -2.19 1.97
CA ILE A 76 9.46 -1.32 1.56
C ILE A 76 10.59 -1.34 2.59
N GLY A 77 10.27 -1.22 3.88
CA GLY A 77 11.26 -1.28 4.96
C GLY A 77 12.05 -2.60 4.97
N ASN A 78 11.37 -3.72 4.70
CA ASN A 78 12.02 -5.01 4.53
C ASN A 78 12.95 -5.05 3.32
N VAL A 79 12.52 -4.50 2.17
CA VAL A 79 13.36 -4.41 0.96
C VAL A 79 14.62 -3.57 1.23
N ILE A 80 14.46 -2.39 1.83
CA ILE A 80 15.59 -1.50 2.18
C ILE A 80 16.55 -2.22 3.13
N ARG A 81 16.03 -2.86 4.19
CA ARG A 81 16.84 -3.59 5.17
C ARG A 81 17.63 -4.73 4.51
N LEU A 82 16.98 -5.53 3.66
CA LEU A 82 17.64 -6.64 2.96
C LEU A 82 18.72 -6.17 1.98
N ARG A 83 18.53 -5.02 1.33
CA ARG A 83 19.56 -4.39 0.48
C ARG A 83 20.76 -3.93 1.30
N GLY A 84 20.53 -3.22 2.40
CA GLY A 84 21.62 -2.77 3.29
C GLY A 84 22.45 -3.92 3.89
N TRP A 85 21.86 -5.09 4.08
CA TRP A 85 22.59 -6.31 4.49
C TRP A 85 23.46 -6.91 3.38
N ARG A 86 23.08 -6.74 2.11
CA ARG A 86 23.87 -7.22 0.96
C ARG A 86 25.10 -6.37 0.71
N ASP A 87 25.01 -5.06 0.95
CA ASP A 87 26.12 -4.12 0.71
C ASP A 87 27.19 -4.11 1.82
N ALA A 88 26.88 -4.70 2.99
CA ALA A 88 27.79 -4.79 4.14
C ALA A 88 28.67 -6.06 4.17
N ARG A 89 28.63 -6.89 3.12
CA ARG A 89 29.38 -8.14 2.99
C ARG A 89 30.35 -8.07 1.81
#